data_AF-A0A2M7U6M4-F1
#
_entry.id   AF-A0A2M7U6M4-F1
#
_cell.length_a   1.000
_cell.length_b   1.000
_cell.length_c   1.000
_cell.angle_alpha   90.00
_cell.angle_beta   90.00
_cell.angle_gamma   90.00
#
_symmetry.space_group_name_H-M   'P 1'
#
loop_
_entity.id
_entity.type
_entity.pdbx_description
1 polymer ?
#
loop_
_entity_poly.entity_id
_entity_poly.type
_entity_poly.pdbx_seq_one_letter_code
_entity_poly.pdbx_strand_id
1 'polypeptide(L)'
;LYMGQGARLERSILNFMLDLHTQKHGYTEVFPPFLVNRTSATATGQLPKMEEDMYLSNLDDLFLIPTAEVPVTNIHQDEILLEKDLPIFYTAYSACFRREAGSYGKETHGFLRVHQFNKVEMVKFVKPETSYAELETLRRDAEEVLEILGLPYRVLELVTGDLSFAAAKCYDLELWAPGEKRWLEVSSCSNFEDFQARRGNIRYRPAAGGKVQFIHTLNGSGVATARLLVAILENGQQADGRIKLPDALVPYFGAEFLD
;
A
#
# COMPACT_ATOMS: atom_id res chain seq x y z
N LEU A 1 -7.23 18.74 -5.02
CA LEU A 1 -5.94 19.42 -5.27
C LEU A 1 -5.39 19.87 -3.93
N TYR A 2 -4.17 19.47 -3.58
CA TYR A 2 -3.50 19.96 -2.37
C TYR A 2 -2.87 21.33 -2.61
N MET A 3 -3.00 22.25 -1.66
CA MET A 3 -2.39 23.59 -1.72
C MET A 3 -1.86 24.01 -0.35
N GLY A 4 -0.84 24.87 -0.33
CA GLY A 4 -0.31 25.48 0.90
C GLY A 4 0.01 24.46 2.00
N GLN A 5 -0.54 24.69 3.19
CA GLN A 5 -0.35 23.80 4.34
C GLN A 5 -0.86 22.37 4.09
N GLY A 6 -1.94 22.18 3.32
CA GLY A 6 -2.43 20.85 2.96
C GLY A 6 -1.44 20.03 2.13
N ALA A 7 -0.74 20.67 1.19
CA ALA A 7 0.33 20.01 0.42
C ALA A 7 1.55 19.70 1.30
N ARG A 8 1.86 20.56 2.29
CA ARG A 8 2.91 20.29 3.27
C ARG A 8 2.54 19.07 4.13
N LEU A 9 1.31 19.01 4.64
CA LEU A 9 0.82 17.91 5.47
C LEU A 9 0.88 16.58 4.72
N GLU A 10 0.47 16.54 3.44
CA GLU A 10 0.57 15.35 2.61
C GLU A 10 2.01 14.81 2.56
N ARG A 11 2.99 15.69 2.29
CA ARG A 11 4.40 15.30 2.30
C ARG A 11 4.88 14.88 3.70
N SER A 12 4.42 15.55 4.76
CA SER A 12 4.78 15.21 6.14
C SER A 12 4.31 13.80 6.51
N ILE A 13 3.10 13.42 6.09
CA ILE A 13 2.55 12.07 6.30
C ILE A 13 3.38 11.02 5.53
N LEU A 14 3.71 11.29 4.27
CA LEU A 14 4.55 10.39 3.45
C LEU A 14 5.93 10.15 4.09
N ASN A 15 6.61 11.23 4.49
CA ASN A 15 7.93 11.13 5.11
C ASN A 15 7.88 10.35 6.44
N PHE A 16 6.88 10.63 7.28
CA PHE A 16 6.68 9.90 8.53
C PHE A 16 6.55 8.38 8.30
N MET A 17 5.72 7.97 7.34
CA MET A 17 5.48 6.55 7.06
C MET A 17 6.73 5.87 6.50
N LEU A 18 7.45 6.52 5.57
CA LEU A 18 8.72 6.01 5.03
C LEU A 18 9.78 5.86 6.12
N ASP A 19 9.96 6.88 6.97
CA ASP A 19 10.92 6.84 8.08
C ASP A 19 10.55 5.73 9.08
N LEU A 20 9.28 5.55 9.40
CA LEU A 20 8.84 4.47 10.30
C LEU A 20 9.24 3.10 9.72
N HIS A 21 8.88 2.82 8.47
CA HIS A 21 9.11 1.51 7.88
C HIS A 21 10.59 1.20 7.65
N THR A 22 11.37 2.22 7.28
CA THR A 22 12.82 2.05 7.04
C THR A 22 13.63 1.99 8.32
N GLN A 23 13.34 2.83 9.31
CA GLN A 23 14.15 2.94 10.52
C GLN A 23 13.74 1.94 11.60
N LYS A 24 12.46 1.54 11.65
CA LYS A 24 11.94 0.62 12.68
C LYS A 24 11.62 -0.77 12.14
N HIS A 25 10.88 -0.86 11.04
CA HIS A 25 10.37 -2.16 10.56
C HIS A 25 11.36 -2.91 9.65
N GLY A 26 12.49 -2.29 9.28
CA GLY A 26 13.57 -2.94 8.54
C GLY A 26 13.35 -3.05 7.03
N TYR A 27 12.46 -2.23 6.47
CA TYR A 27 12.24 -2.17 5.03
C TYR A 27 13.34 -1.37 4.33
N THR A 28 13.73 -1.81 3.14
CA THR A 28 14.57 -1.01 2.25
C THR A 28 13.69 -0.07 1.42
N GLU A 29 13.98 1.23 1.43
CA GLU A 29 13.25 2.20 0.62
C GLU A 29 13.60 2.04 -0.87
N VAL A 30 12.58 2.06 -1.72
CA VAL A 30 12.69 2.04 -3.17
C VAL A 30 11.84 3.17 -3.75
N PHE A 31 12.36 3.85 -4.78
CA PHE A 31 11.60 4.83 -5.55
C PHE A 31 11.30 4.29 -6.96
N PRO A 32 10.13 3.65 -7.17
CA PRO A 32 9.86 2.89 -8.38
C PRO A 32 9.35 3.75 -9.56
N PRO A 33 9.44 3.24 -10.81
CA PRO A 33 8.75 3.85 -11.95
C PRO A 33 7.22 3.87 -11.75
N PHE A 34 6.56 4.92 -12.22
CA PHE A 34 5.10 5.03 -12.18
C PHE A 34 4.40 4.50 -13.45
N LEU A 35 5.19 4.11 -14.44
CA LEU A 35 4.76 3.43 -15.66
C LEU A 35 5.38 2.04 -15.68
N VAL A 36 4.58 1.02 -15.97
CA VAL A 36 5.01 -0.37 -16.06
C VAL A 36 4.57 -0.98 -17.37
N ASN A 37 5.34 -1.96 -17.85
CA ASN A 37 4.95 -2.75 -19.01
C ASN A 37 3.84 -3.74 -18.65
N ARG A 38 3.20 -4.30 -19.69
CA ARG A 38 2.15 -5.30 -19.59
C ARG A 38 2.55 -6.55 -18.80
N THR A 39 3.79 -7.01 -18.96
CA THR A 39 4.28 -8.22 -18.28
C THR A 39 4.26 -8.02 -16.77
N SER A 40 4.75 -6.89 -16.28
CA SER A 40 4.76 -6.58 -14.85
C SER A 40 3.35 -6.50 -14.27
N ALA A 41 2.41 -5.84 -14.96
CA ALA A 41 1.01 -5.78 -14.53
C ALA A 41 0.28 -7.14 -14.62
N THR A 42 0.74 -8.04 -15.50
CA THR A 42 0.24 -9.43 -15.57
C THR A 42 0.78 -10.29 -14.43
N ALA A 43 2.04 -10.06 -14.03
CA ALA A 43 2.71 -10.79 -12.96
C ALA A 43 2.01 -10.59 -11.60
N THR A 44 1.65 -9.35 -11.27
CA THR A 44 0.95 -9.01 -10.03
C THR A 44 -0.56 -9.22 -10.09
N GLY A 45 -1.09 -9.63 -11.24
CA GLY A 45 -2.48 -10.08 -11.39
C GLY A 45 -3.50 -9.00 -11.72
N GLN A 46 -3.07 -7.76 -11.97
CA GLN A 46 -3.96 -6.72 -12.51
C GLN A 46 -4.42 -7.11 -13.91
N LEU A 47 -3.52 -7.57 -14.77
CA LEU A 47 -3.89 -8.01 -16.12
C LEU A 47 -4.14 -9.53 -16.19
N PRO A 48 -5.10 -9.97 -17.04
CA PRO A 48 -5.94 -9.14 -17.93
C PRO A 48 -7.22 -8.57 -17.28
N LYS A 49 -7.54 -8.96 -16.05
CA LYS A 49 -8.87 -8.74 -15.44
C LYS A 49 -9.22 -7.25 -15.22
N MET A 50 -8.23 -6.45 -14.81
CA MET A 50 -8.38 -5.05 -14.42
C MET A 50 -7.87 -4.08 -15.49
N GLU A 51 -7.67 -4.53 -16.73
CA GLU A 51 -7.14 -3.68 -17.81
C GLU A 51 -7.99 -2.43 -18.02
N GLU A 52 -9.32 -2.59 -17.98
CA GLU A 52 -10.26 -1.47 -18.13
C GLU A 52 -10.20 -0.48 -16.97
N ASP A 53 -9.68 -0.86 -15.80
CA ASP A 53 -9.57 0.01 -14.63
C ASP A 53 -8.18 0.68 -14.51
N MET A 54 -7.23 0.34 -15.39
CA MET A 54 -5.91 0.95 -15.47
C MET A 54 -5.84 2.01 -16.57
N TYR A 55 -5.04 3.05 -16.35
CA TYR A 55 -4.71 4.01 -17.41
C TYR A 55 -3.58 3.46 -18.29
N LEU A 56 -3.82 3.39 -19.60
CA LEU A 56 -2.90 2.87 -20.61
C LEU A 56 -2.41 3.98 -21.55
N SER A 57 -1.08 4.11 -21.70
CA SER A 57 -0.46 4.81 -22.82
C SER A 57 -0.42 3.86 -24.02
N ASN A 58 -1.37 4.02 -24.95
CA ASN A 58 -1.51 3.12 -26.10
C ASN A 58 -0.29 3.12 -27.03
N LEU A 59 0.43 4.24 -27.13
CA LEU A 59 1.57 4.37 -28.04
C LEU A 59 2.76 3.52 -27.58
N ASP A 60 2.97 3.43 -26.27
CA ASP A 60 4.13 2.80 -25.65
C ASP A 60 3.81 1.42 -25.03
N ASP A 61 2.53 1.02 -24.98
CA ASP A 61 2.00 -0.13 -24.22
C ASP A 61 2.47 -0.12 -22.75
N LEU A 62 2.41 1.06 -22.14
CA LEU A 62 2.76 1.28 -20.73
C LEU A 62 1.53 1.67 -19.91
N PHE A 63 1.43 1.10 -18.72
CA PHE A 63 0.33 1.34 -17.79
C PHE A 63 0.79 2.23 -16.65
N LEU A 64 -0.01 3.23 -16.28
CA LEU A 64 0.16 3.90 -14.99
C LEU A 64 -0.16 2.94 -13.86
N ILE A 65 0.68 2.91 -12.83
CA ILE A 65 0.56 1.95 -11.75
C ILE A 65 -0.64 2.28 -10.83
N PRO A 66 -1.47 1.29 -10.45
CA PRO A 66 -2.54 1.48 -9.47
C PRO A 66 -2.05 1.37 -8.01
N THR A 67 -0.78 0.98 -7.84
CA THR A 67 -0.08 0.77 -6.56
C THR A 67 1.41 0.52 -6.82
N ALA A 68 2.30 0.92 -5.90
CA ALA A 68 3.73 0.59 -5.95
C ALA A 68 4.01 -0.92 -5.86
N GLU A 69 3.05 -1.73 -5.41
CA GLU A 69 3.12 -3.20 -5.46
C GLU A 69 3.55 -3.70 -6.86
N VAL A 70 2.98 -3.14 -7.93
CA VAL A 70 3.24 -3.61 -9.30
C VAL A 70 4.73 -3.52 -9.66
N PRO A 71 5.37 -2.35 -9.64
CA PRO A 71 6.80 -2.27 -9.94
C PRO A 71 7.68 -2.93 -8.88
N VAL A 72 7.33 -2.85 -7.59
CA VAL A 72 8.18 -3.37 -6.51
C VAL A 72 8.23 -4.90 -6.51
N THR A 73 7.10 -5.59 -6.67
CA THR A 73 7.08 -7.06 -6.79
C THR A 73 7.91 -7.54 -8.00
N ASN A 74 7.91 -6.76 -9.09
CA ASN A 74 8.63 -7.11 -10.32
C ASN A 74 10.12 -6.72 -10.33
N ILE A 75 10.68 -6.17 -9.24
CA ILE A 75 12.14 -5.96 -9.12
C ILE A 75 12.89 -7.28 -9.32
N HIS A 76 12.33 -8.39 -8.84
CA HIS A 76 12.90 -9.73 -8.89
C HIS A 76 12.26 -10.62 -9.97
N GLN A 77 11.60 -10.03 -10.98
CA GLN A 77 11.00 -10.79 -12.06
C GLN A 77 12.06 -11.63 -12.78
N ASP A 78 11.75 -12.90 -13.06
CA ASP A 78 12.64 -13.89 -13.69
C ASP A 78 13.93 -14.22 -12.90
N GLU A 79 14.02 -13.80 -11.63
CA GLU A 79 15.18 -14.03 -10.77
C GLU A 79 15.11 -15.37 -10.00
N ILE A 80 16.29 -15.92 -9.69
CA ILE A 80 16.47 -16.99 -8.71
C ILE A 80 17.27 -16.43 -7.53
N LEU A 81 16.56 -16.06 -6.47
CA LEU A 81 17.11 -15.53 -5.22
C LEU A 81 17.90 -16.59 -4.44
N LEU A 82 18.82 -16.16 -3.58
CA LEU A 82 19.49 -17.05 -2.63
C LEU A 82 18.67 -17.12 -1.33
N GLU A 83 18.53 -18.31 -0.74
CA GLU A 83 17.73 -18.46 0.49
C GLU A 83 18.23 -17.54 1.62
N LYS A 84 19.55 -17.31 1.72
CA LYS A 84 20.15 -16.45 2.75
C LYS A 84 19.73 -14.97 2.66
N ASP A 85 19.21 -14.54 1.52
CA ASP A 85 18.77 -13.16 1.30
C ASP A 85 17.30 -12.98 1.69
N LEU A 86 16.56 -14.08 1.96
CA LEU A 86 15.17 -14.05 2.40
C LEU A 86 15.06 -14.00 3.94
N PRO A 87 14.10 -13.24 4.49
CA PRO A 87 13.10 -12.45 3.78
C PRO A 87 13.64 -11.10 3.28
N ILE A 88 13.10 -10.60 2.16
CA ILE A 88 13.42 -9.27 1.60
C ILE A 88 12.20 -8.37 1.78
N PHE A 89 12.43 -7.17 2.31
CA PHE A 89 11.40 -6.17 2.60
C PHE A 89 11.66 -4.87 1.86
N TYR A 90 10.70 -4.41 1.06
CA TYR A 90 10.75 -3.11 0.39
C TYR A 90 9.59 -2.21 0.78
N THR A 91 9.86 -0.93 0.97
CA THR A 91 8.83 0.08 1.09
C THR A 91 9.00 1.15 0.02
N ALA A 92 7.90 1.67 -0.50
CA ALA A 92 7.94 2.64 -1.58
C ALA A 92 6.77 3.61 -1.49
N TYR A 93 7.06 4.89 -1.64
CA TYR A 93 6.06 5.87 -2.00
C TYR A 93 5.80 5.82 -3.52
N SER A 94 4.52 5.88 -3.92
CA SER A 94 4.15 6.26 -5.28
C SER A 94 2.85 7.05 -5.35
N ALA A 95 2.71 7.83 -6.42
CA ALA A 95 1.39 8.17 -6.91
C ALA A 95 0.74 6.90 -7.49
N CYS A 96 -0.55 6.72 -7.22
CA CYS A 96 -1.35 5.58 -7.63
C CYS A 96 -2.50 6.06 -8.51
N PHE A 97 -2.72 5.39 -9.64
CA PHE A 97 -3.68 5.80 -10.66
C PHE A 97 -4.73 4.72 -10.90
N ARG A 98 -6.00 5.05 -10.72
CA ARG A 98 -7.14 4.14 -10.95
C ARG A 98 -8.23 4.84 -11.75
N ARG A 99 -8.79 4.18 -12.76
CA ARG A 99 -9.87 4.75 -13.56
C ARG A 99 -11.19 4.79 -12.79
N GLU A 100 -11.32 3.99 -11.73
CA GLU A 100 -12.55 3.89 -10.94
C GLU A 100 -13.75 3.56 -11.84
N ALA A 101 -13.52 2.69 -12.83
CA ALA A 101 -14.53 2.33 -13.82
C ALA A 101 -15.68 1.59 -13.14
N GLY A 102 -16.90 2.12 -13.28
CA GLY A 102 -18.10 1.52 -12.68
C GLY A 102 -18.53 2.11 -11.33
N SER A 103 -17.80 3.09 -10.76
CA SER A 103 -18.19 3.76 -9.51
C SER A 103 -19.07 5.01 -9.71
N TYR A 104 -19.81 5.10 -10.82
CA TYR A 104 -20.59 6.30 -11.20
C TYR A 104 -21.47 6.81 -10.05
N GLY A 105 -21.13 7.99 -9.52
CA GLY A 105 -21.89 8.71 -8.49
C GLY A 105 -21.68 8.23 -7.04
N LYS A 106 -20.81 7.25 -6.79
CA LYS A 106 -20.46 6.83 -5.42
C LYS A 106 -19.22 7.58 -4.92
N GLU A 107 -19.35 8.25 -3.77
CA GLU A 107 -18.22 8.85 -3.01
C GLU A 107 -17.40 9.89 -3.79
N THR A 108 -18.03 10.60 -4.73
CA THR A 108 -17.35 11.53 -5.65
C THR A 108 -16.97 12.87 -5.02
N HIS A 109 -17.36 13.13 -3.77
CA HIS A 109 -17.00 14.35 -3.04
C HIS A 109 -15.78 14.14 -2.16
N GLY A 110 -14.79 15.03 -2.27
CA GLY A 110 -13.59 15.02 -1.42
C GLY A 110 -12.51 14.04 -1.88
N PHE A 111 -11.82 13.43 -0.90
CA PHE A 111 -10.64 12.57 -1.10
C PHE A 111 -10.93 11.06 -0.98
N LEU A 112 -12.20 10.66 -0.86
CA LEU A 112 -12.56 9.27 -0.56
C LEU A 112 -12.37 8.32 -1.75
N ARG A 113 -12.63 8.84 -2.96
CA ARG A 113 -12.45 8.13 -4.23
C ARG A 113 -12.00 9.11 -5.31
N VAL A 114 -10.77 8.93 -5.79
CA VAL A 114 -10.10 9.84 -6.72
C VAL A 114 -9.27 9.04 -7.73
N HIS A 115 -9.05 9.59 -8.92
CA HIS A 115 -8.24 8.92 -9.94
C HIS A 115 -6.76 8.84 -9.61
N GLN A 116 -6.26 9.80 -8.82
CA GLN A 116 -4.89 9.83 -8.35
C GLN A 116 -4.86 10.03 -6.84
N PHE A 117 -4.17 9.15 -6.14
CA PHE A 117 -3.89 9.26 -4.70
C PHE A 117 -2.45 8.84 -4.42
N ASN A 118 -1.94 9.16 -3.24
CA ASN A 118 -0.61 8.76 -2.81
C ASN A 118 -0.69 7.61 -1.81
N LYS A 119 0.33 6.76 -1.83
CA LYS A 119 0.42 5.62 -0.92
C LYS A 119 1.87 5.29 -0.62
N VAL A 120 2.13 4.89 0.62
CA VAL A 120 3.34 4.15 0.98
C VAL A 120 2.96 2.67 0.99
N GLU A 121 3.64 1.89 0.16
CA GLU A 121 3.44 0.44 0.05
C GLU A 121 4.54 -0.28 0.83
N MET A 122 4.19 -1.44 1.37
CA MET A 122 5.12 -2.41 1.93
C MET A 122 5.00 -3.71 1.13
N VAL A 123 6.12 -4.28 0.69
CA VAL A 123 6.16 -5.53 -0.07
C VAL A 123 7.18 -6.48 0.57
N LYS A 124 6.79 -7.75 0.75
CA LYS A 124 7.65 -8.79 1.33
C LYS A 124 7.82 -9.95 0.35
N PHE A 125 9.06 -10.41 0.22
CA PHE A 125 9.44 -11.63 -0.50
C PHE A 125 9.96 -12.62 0.53
N VAL A 126 9.25 -13.73 0.70
CA VAL A 126 9.46 -14.61 1.86
C VAL A 126 9.42 -16.07 1.44
N LYS A 127 9.91 -16.93 2.34
CA LYS A 127 9.81 -18.37 2.14
C LYS A 127 8.36 -18.83 2.33
N PRO A 128 7.88 -19.86 1.60
CA PRO A 128 6.52 -20.36 1.72
C PRO A 128 6.11 -20.65 3.18
N GLU A 129 6.99 -21.30 3.94
CA GLU A 129 6.75 -21.73 5.32
C GLU A 129 6.58 -20.57 6.32
N THR A 130 7.07 -19.37 6.01
CA THR A 130 6.98 -18.19 6.88
C THR A 130 5.88 -17.21 6.45
N SER A 131 5.29 -17.39 5.27
CA SER A 131 4.43 -16.37 4.65
C SER A 131 3.25 -15.90 5.49
N TYR A 132 2.54 -16.81 6.17
CA TYR A 132 1.41 -16.42 7.02
C TYR A 132 1.85 -15.72 8.31
N ALA A 133 3.01 -16.05 8.87
CA ALA A 133 3.56 -15.29 9.99
C ALA A 133 3.98 -13.88 9.54
N GLU A 134 4.50 -13.76 8.32
CA GLU A 134 4.88 -12.48 7.72
C GLU A 134 3.67 -11.62 7.34
N LEU A 135 2.50 -12.22 7.11
CA LEU A 135 1.24 -11.49 6.95
C LEU A 135 0.83 -10.80 8.26
N GLU A 136 0.99 -11.48 9.40
CA GLU A 136 0.68 -10.90 10.71
C GLU A 136 1.60 -9.72 11.04
N THR A 137 2.89 -9.83 10.74
CA THR A 137 3.84 -8.73 10.93
C THR A 137 3.54 -7.58 9.96
N LEU A 138 3.23 -7.87 8.70
CA LEU A 138 2.84 -6.84 7.72
C LEU A 138 1.58 -6.07 8.11
N ARG A 139 0.55 -6.78 8.61
CA ARG A 139 -0.67 -6.18 9.18
C ARG A 139 -0.32 -5.27 10.35
N ARG A 140 0.53 -5.74 11.26
CA ARG A 140 0.98 -5.02 12.45
C ARG A 140 1.81 -3.78 12.11
N ASP A 141 2.63 -3.84 11.08
CA ASP A 141 3.41 -2.72 10.56
C ASP A 141 2.48 -1.59 10.05
N ALA A 142 1.35 -1.93 9.43
CA ALA A 142 0.33 -0.97 8.99
C ALA A 142 -0.50 -0.43 10.18
N GLU A 143 -0.86 -1.27 11.14
CA GLU A 143 -1.58 -0.85 12.36
C GLU A 143 -0.76 0.17 13.17
N GLU A 144 0.56 -0.02 13.25
CA GLU A 144 1.42 0.85 14.03
C GLU A 144 1.42 2.30 13.52
N VAL A 145 1.30 2.50 12.19
CA VAL A 145 1.09 3.83 11.60
C VAL A 145 -0.12 4.51 12.23
N LEU A 146 -1.25 3.81 12.32
CA LEU A 146 -2.51 4.37 12.82
C LEU A 146 -2.45 4.62 14.33
N GLU A 147 -1.80 3.74 15.08
CA GLU A 147 -1.63 3.87 16.54
C GLU A 147 -0.71 5.04 16.91
N ILE A 148 0.41 5.21 16.21
CA ILE A 148 1.31 6.36 16.42
C ILE A 148 0.59 7.68 16.09
N LEU A 149 -0.27 7.67 15.06
CA LEU A 149 -1.09 8.83 14.72
C LEU A 149 -2.30 9.02 15.67
N GLY A 150 -2.53 8.11 16.61
CA GLY A 150 -3.62 8.18 17.58
C GLY A 150 -5.01 8.06 16.96
N LEU A 151 -5.14 7.41 15.80
CA LEU A 151 -6.40 7.31 15.07
C LEU A 151 -7.18 6.04 15.43
N PRO A 152 -8.49 6.14 15.71
CA PRO A 152 -9.32 4.96 15.94
C PRO A 152 -9.45 4.13 14.65
N TYR A 153 -9.16 2.83 14.73
CA TYR A 153 -9.26 1.91 13.61
C TYR A 153 -9.87 0.57 14.03
N ARG A 154 -10.28 -0.22 13.03
CA ARG A 154 -10.62 -1.63 13.19
C ARG A 154 -9.92 -2.48 12.13
N VAL A 155 -9.77 -3.76 12.41
CA VAL A 155 -9.20 -4.75 11.48
C VAL A 155 -10.28 -5.74 11.08
N LEU A 156 -10.38 -6.02 9.78
CA LEU A 156 -11.29 -7.00 9.22
C LEU A 156 -10.48 -8.08 8.51
N GLU A 157 -10.74 -9.35 8.84
CA GLU A 157 -10.32 -10.46 7.98
C GLU A 157 -11.35 -10.62 6.87
N LEU A 158 -10.92 -10.53 5.61
CA LEU A 158 -11.85 -10.57 4.49
C LEU A 158 -12.39 -11.98 4.25
N VAL A 159 -13.70 -12.06 3.96
CA VAL A 159 -14.36 -13.30 3.55
C VAL A 159 -14.01 -13.63 2.09
N THR A 160 -14.16 -14.90 1.71
CA THR A 160 -13.78 -15.38 0.36
C THR A 160 -14.41 -14.63 -0.80
N GLY A 161 -15.64 -14.11 -0.63
CA GLY A 161 -16.35 -13.35 -1.66
C GLY A 161 -15.84 -11.93 -1.88
N ASP A 162 -15.02 -11.41 -0.96
CA ASP A 162 -14.48 -10.03 -0.98
C ASP A 162 -12.96 -10.01 -1.21
N LEU A 163 -12.33 -11.18 -1.31
CA LEU A 163 -10.91 -11.29 -1.63
C LEU A 163 -10.62 -10.77 -3.05
N SER A 164 -9.48 -10.09 -3.17
CA SER A 164 -8.93 -9.71 -4.48
C SER A 164 -8.57 -10.96 -5.30
N PHE A 165 -8.47 -10.79 -6.62
CA PHE A 165 -8.20 -11.92 -7.52
C PHE A 165 -6.92 -12.70 -7.20
N ALA A 166 -5.89 -12.02 -6.67
CA ALA A 166 -4.59 -12.63 -6.40
C ALA A 166 -4.45 -13.14 -4.95
N ALA A 167 -5.21 -12.58 -4.00
CA ALA A 167 -4.97 -12.82 -2.58
C ALA A 167 -5.48 -14.20 -2.12
N ALA A 168 -4.65 -14.91 -1.35
CA ALA A 168 -5.04 -16.12 -0.63
C ALA A 168 -5.67 -15.80 0.73
N LYS A 169 -5.16 -14.75 1.39
CA LYS A 169 -5.70 -14.20 2.64
C LYS A 169 -5.44 -12.70 2.71
N CYS A 170 -6.40 -11.93 3.24
CA CYS A 170 -6.31 -10.48 3.32
C CYS A 170 -6.90 -9.93 4.63
N TYR A 171 -6.24 -8.90 5.17
CA TYR A 171 -6.72 -8.05 6.24
C TYR A 171 -6.91 -6.63 5.75
N ASP A 172 -8.08 -6.04 5.99
CA ASP A 172 -8.32 -4.62 5.78
C ASP A 172 -8.29 -3.87 7.11
N LEU A 173 -7.67 -2.69 7.11
CA LEU A 173 -7.70 -1.75 8.20
C LEU A 173 -8.60 -0.59 7.81
N GLU A 174 -9.55 -0.24 8.68
CA GLU A 174 -10.48 0.85 8.44
C GLU A 174 -10.40 1.89 9.56
N LEU A 175 -10.34 3.17 9.18
CA LEU A 175 -10.30 4.32 10.07
C LEU A 175 -11.70 4.84 10.36
N TRP A 176 -11.97 5.26 11.60
CA TRP A 176 -13.20 5.98 11.90
C TRP A 176 -13.11 7.43 11.41
N ALA A 177 -14.10 7.85 10.62
CA ALA A 177 -14.24 9.20 10.10
C ALA A 177 -15.51 9.84 10.70
N PRO A 178 -15.40 10.71 11.73
CA PRO A 178 -16.55 11.32 12.40
C PRO A 178 -17.50 12.16 11.53
N GLY A 179 -16.97 12.88 10.54
CA GLY A 179 -17.73 13.69 9.58
C GLY A 179 -18.47 12.83 8.58
N GLU A 180 -17.79 11.80 8.05
CA GLU A 180 -18.39 10.79 7.17
C GLU A 180 -19.31 9.80 7.89
N LYS A 181 -19.18 9.69 9.23
CA LYS A 181 -19.92 8.78 10.11
C LYS A 181 -19.80 7.31 9.73
N ARG A 182 -18.61 6.90 9.29
CA ARG A 182 -18.35 5.53 8.84
C ARG A 182 -16.88 5.16 8.99
N TRP A 183 -16.63 3.87 8.83
CA TRP A 183 -15.29 3.32 8.71
C TRP A 183 -14.81 3.46 7.26
N LEU A 184 -13.58 3.92 7.07
CA LEU A 184 -12.93 4.12 5.78
C LEU A 184 -11.72 3.20 5.68
N GLU A 185 -11.76 2.23 4.78
CA GLU A 185 -10.62 1.35 4.48
C GLU A 185 -9.40 2.18 4.06
N VAL A 186 -8.28 2.02 4.76
CA VAL A 186 -7.04 2.79 4.53
C VAL A 186 -5.86 1.89 4.19
N SER A 187 -5.95 0.61 4.54
CA SER A 187 -4.98 -0.39 4.18
C SER A 187 -5.62 -1.73 3.91
N SER A 188 -5.00 -2.47 3.00
CA SER A 188 -5.30 -3.85 2.66
C SER A 188 -3.97 -4.61 2.63
N CYS A 189 -3.84 -5.62 3.48
CA CYS A 189 -2.63 -6.42 3.69
C CYS A 189 -2.89 -7.86 3.26
N SER A 190 -2.23 -8.31 2.19
CA SER A 190 -2.49 -9.58 1.52
C SER A 190 -1.28 -10.51 1.51
N ASN A 191 -1.54 -11.80 1.68
CA ASN A 191 -0.63 -12.88 1.28
C ASN A 191 -1.12 -13.48 -0.04
N PHE A 192 -0.25 -13.50 -1.04
CA PHE A 192 -0.55 -14.03 -2.38
C PHE A 192 -0.08 -15.48 -2.57
N GLU A 193 0.54 -16.07 -1.55
CA GLU A 193 1.30 -17.31 -1.67
C GLU A 193 2.24 -17.23 -2.89
N ASP A 194 2.25 -18.26 -3.74
CA ASP A 194 3.08 -18.31 -4.93
C ASP A 194 2.40 -17.72 -6.19
N PHE A 195 1.21 -17.10 -6.08
CA PHE A 195 0.44 -16.65 -7.24
C PHE A 195 1.22 -15.67 -8.13
N GLN A 196 1.74 -14.61 -7.53
CA GLN A 196 2.51 -13.60 -8.26
C GLN A 196 3.90 -14.13 -8.61
N ALA A 197 4.52 -14.90 -7.71
CA ALA A 197 5.82 -15.52 -7.93
C ALA A 197 5.82 -16.46 -9.15
N ARG A 198 4.74 -17.22 -9.37
CA ARG A 198 4.58 -18.08 -10.55
C ARG A 198 4.48 -17.29 -11.84
N ARG A 199 3.72 -16.19 -11.84
CA ARG A 199 3.52 -15.34 -13.02
C ARG A 199 4.74 -14.49 -13.36
N GLY A 200 5.45 -14.02 -12.33
CA GLY A 200 6.71 -13.29 -12.46
C GLY A 200 7.95 -14.18 -12.48
N ASN A 201 7.79 -15.51 -12.43
CA ASN A 201 8.88 -16.50 -12.42
C ASN A 201 9.93 -16.30 -11.30
N ILE A 202 9.51 -15.77 -10.15
CA ILE A 202 10.36 -15.40 -9.02
C ILE A 202 10.58 -16.62 -8.12
N ARG A 203 11.82 -17.09 -8.05
CA ARG A 203 12.16 -18.32 -7.34
C ARG A 203 13.31 -18.09 -6.37
N TYR A 204 13.54 -19.05 -5.49
CA TYR A 204 14.73 -19.10 -4.67
C TYR A 204 15.38 -20.48 -4.71
N ARG A 205 16.67 -20.53 -4.41
CA ARG A 205 17.43 -21.77 -4.27
C ARG A 205 17.58 -22.13 -2.79
N PRO A 206 17.02 -23.27 -2.34
CA PRO A 206 17.22 -23.73 -0.97
C PRO A 206 18.70 -23.98 -0.65
N ALA A 207 19.12 -23.60 0.56
CA ALA A 207 20.48 -23.76 1.08
C ALA A 207 20.87 -25.23 1.23
N ALA A 208 19.90 -26.11 1.53
CA ALA A 208 20.09 -27.56 1.54
C ALA A 208 20.34 -28.16 0.14
N GLY A 209 20.27 -27.34 -0.92
CA GLY A 209 20.33 -27.78 -2.31
C GLY A 209 18.97 -28.26 -2.85
N GLY A 210 18.96 -28.77 -4.08
CA GLY A 210 17.75 -29.30 -4.72
C GLY A 210 17.15 -28.38 -5.80
N LYS A 211 15.89 -28.63 -6.12
CA LYS A 211 15.14 -27.86 -7.14
C LYS A 211 14.83 -26.47 -6.59
N VAL A 212 14.92 -25.46 -7.46
CA VAL A 212 14.44 -24.10 -7.16
C VAL A 212 12.94 -24.14 -6.86
N GLN A 213 12.51 -23.30 -5.92
CA GLN A 213 11.13 -23.20 -5.47
C GLN A 213 10.62 -21.79 -5.67
N PHE A 214 9.32 -21.61 -5.87
CA PHE A 214 8.72 -20.28 -5.86
C PHE A 214 8.72 -19.72 -4.45
N ILE A 215 9.01 -18.43 -4.33
CA ILE A 215 8.81 -17.70 -3.07
C ILE A 215 7.32 -17.43 -2.86
N HIS A 216 6.97 -16.92 -1.69
CA HIS A 216 5.68 -16.25 -1.47
C HIS A 216 5.87 -14.73 -1.50
N THR A 217 4.86 -14.02 -2.02
CA THR A 217 4.82 -12.55 -2.01
C THR A 217 3.69 -12.04 -1.13
N LEU A 218 3.94 -10.91 -0.48
CA LEU A 218 2.94 -10.19 0.31
C LEU A 218 3.03 -8.69 0.01
N ASN A 219 1.92 -7.99 0.13
CA ASN A 219 1.91 -6.54 0.16
C ASN A 219 0.90 -5.99 1.16
N GLY A 220 1.15 -4.77 1.60
CA GLY A 220 0.27 -4.04 2.50
C GLY A 220 0.41 -2.55 2.25
N SER A 221 -0.70 -1.82 2.39
CA SER A 221 -0.59 -0.36 2.42
C SER A 221 -0.08 0.07 3.80
N GLY A 222 0.95 0.91 3.85
CA GLY A 222 1.51 1.44 5.09
C GLY A 222 1.42 2.97 5.23
N VAL A 223 0.37 3.70 4.87
CA VAL A 223 -0.99 3.39 4.40
C VAL A 223 -1.33 4.32 3.21
N ALA A 224 -2.56 4.27 2.68
CA ALA A 224 -2.99 5.23 1.66
C ALA A 224 -3.30 6.61 2.27
N THR A 225 -2.74 7.70 1.70
CA THR A 225 -2.85 9.04 2.31
C THR A 225 -4.22 9.67 2.15
N ALA A 226 -4.96 9.36 1.08
CA ALA A 226 -6.19 10.08 0.74
C ALA A 226 -7.27 9.95 1.84
N ARG A 227 -7.58 8.72 2.27
CA ARG A 227 -8.54 8.47 3.35
C ARG A 227 -7.92 8.73 4.73
N LEU A 228 -6.60 8.55 4.89
CA LEU A 228 -5.89 8.91 6.12
C LEU A 228 -6.00 10.41 6.41
N LEU A 229 -5.83 11.26 5.39
CA LEU A 229 -5.95 12.71 5.52
C LEU A 229 -7.34 13.10 5.99
N VAL A 230 -8.40 12.51 5.41
CA VAL A 230 -9.78 12.73 5.88
C VAL A 230 -9.91 12.39 7.36
N ALA A 231 -9.40 11.23 7.78
CA ALA A 231 -9.44 10.83 9.19
C ALA A 231 -8.66 11.78 10.11
N ILE A 232 -7.49 12.26 9.71
CA ILE A 232 -6.70 13.26 10.47
C ILE A 232 -7.48 14.56 10.62
N LEU A 233 -8.07 15.07 9.54
CA LEU A 233 -8.83 16.32 9.56
C LEU A 233 -10.07 16.19 10.47
N GLU A 234 -10.84 15.12 10.31
CA GLU A 234 -12.10 14.97 11.05
C GLU A 234 -11.91 14.65 12.53
N ASN A 235 -10.92 13.81 12.87
CA ASN A 235 -10.62 13.51 14.28
C ASN A 235 -9.85 14.66 14.97
N GLY A 236 -9.15 15.49 14.21
CA GLY A 236 -8.36 16.61 14.72
C GLY A 236 -9.13 17.93 14.87
N GLN A 237 -10.39 18.04 14.42
CA GLN A 237 -11.11 19.32 14.40
C GLN A 237 -11.24 19.95 15.79
N GLN A 238 -11.05 21.26 15.87
CA GLN A 238 -11.24 22.07 17.07
C GLN A 238 -12.45 22.98 16.93
N ALA A 239 -12.96 23.48 18.06
CA ALA A 239 -14.14 24.36 18.08
C ALA A 239 -13.96 25.69 17.33
N ASP A 240 -12.70 26.13 17.14
CA ASP A 240 -12.35 27.34 16.40
C ASP A 240 -12.05 27.10 14.91
N GLY A 241 -12.25 25.87 14.42
CA GLY A 241 -12.07 25.48 13.03
C GLY A 241 -10.66 25.00 12.66
N ARG A 242 -9.66 25.18 13.54
CA ARG A 242 -8.32 24.62 13.32
C ARG A 242 -8.33 23.11 13.46
N ILE A 243 -7.34 22.44 12.87
CA ILE A 243 -7.14 20.99 13.03
C ILE A 243 -5.90 20.74 13.86
N LYS A 244 -6.04 20.08 15.01
CA LYS A 244 -4.92 19.54 15.79
C LYS A 244 -4.32 18.36 15.04
N LEU A 245 -3.04 18.44 14.72
CA LEU A 245 -2.32 17.35 14.07
C LEU A 245 -1.87 16.30 15.11
N PRO A 246 -1.78 15.01 14.73
CA PRO A 246 -1.10 14.01 15.53
C PRO A 246 0.30 14.45 15.94
N ASP A 247 0.68 14.22 17.20
CA ASP A 247 1.96 14.68 17.74
C ASP A 247 3.16 14.14 16.93
N ALA A 248 3.05 12.91 16.41
CA ALA A 248 4.06 12.30 15.55
C ALA A 248 4.33 13.04 14.23
N LEU A 249 3.36 13.83 13.73
CA LEU A 249 3.53 14.62 12.51
C LEU A 249 4.15 15.99 12.78
N VAL A 250 4.18 16.48 14.03
CA VAL A 250 4.70 17.81 14.37
C VAL A 250 6.18 18.00 13.94
N PRO A 251 7.10 17.03 14.12
CA PRO A 251 8.47 17.17 13.63
C PRO A 251 8.57 17.33 12.10
N TYR A 252 7.65 16.73 11.35
CA TYR A 252 7.62 16.78 9.89
C TYR A 252 6.88 18.00 9.36
N PHE A 253 5.79 18.40 10.02
CA PHE A 253 4.94 19.51 9.62
C PHE A 253 5.42 20.85 10.19
N GLY A 254 6.10 20.86 11.33
CA GLY A 254 6.66 22.06 11.96
C GLY A 254 5.65 22.93 12.72
N ALA A 255 4.42 22.46 12.93
CA ALA A 255 3.41 23.11 13.76
C ALA A 255 2.45 22.07 14.34
N GLU A 256 1.79 22.41 15.45
CA GLU A 256 0.81 21.54 16.09
C GLU A 256 -0.58 21.60 15.46
N PHE A 257 -0.88 22.68 14.74
CA PHE A 257 -2.18 22.93 14.14
C PHE A 257 -2.05 23.22 12.66
N LEU A 258 -3.04 22.77 11.90
CA LEU A 258 -3.34 23.22 10.55
C LEU A 258 -4.43 24.31 10.66
N ASP A 259 -4.20 25.44 9.99
CA ASP A 259 -5.09 26.61 9.99
C ASP A 259 -6.18 26.54 8.91
#